data_AF-A0A6N3AVA3-F1
#
_entry.id   AF-A0A6N3AVA3-F1
#
_cell.length_a   1.000
_cell.length_b   1.000
_cell.length_c   1.000
_cell.angle_alpha   90.00
_cell.angle_beta   90.00
_cell.angle_gamma   90.00
#
_symmetry.space_group_name_H-M   'P 1'
#
loop_
_entity.id
_entity.type
_entity.pdbx_description
1 polymer ?
#
loop_
_entity_poly.entity_id
_entity_poly.type
_entity_poly.pdbx_seq_one_letter_code
_entity_poly.pdbx_strand_id
1 'polypeptide(L)'
;MKKRGVFNVNEERLKEFMANGTDAEGTPKTPFAEEKTTRETDIFPSVREDADKPLPVSREPAGSGTSLPKKIQEYRKNFLNRKIAVHRKQTYICYDTYRRLARILPLLSDGMTVPAFLDNVLDHHLEVYEKELDEMVRLSTQNSH
;
A
#
# COMPACT_ATOMS: atom_id res chain seq x y z
N MET A 1 24.56 -7.90 -19.40
CA MET A 1 23.15 -7.54 -19.16
C MET A 1 23.02 -6.01 -19.16
N LYS A 2 22.20 -5.44 -20.05
CA LYS A 2 22.03 -3.97 -20.22
C LYS A 2 21.07 -3.43 -19.16
N LYS A 3 21.47 -2.37 -18.44
CA LYS A 3 20.65 -1.70 -17.42
C LYS A 3 19.55 -0.87 -18.10
N ARG A 4 18.31 -0.94 -17.60
CA ARG A 4 17.17 -0.14 -18.11
C ARG A 4 17.39 1.32 -17.70
N GLY A 5 17.38 2.23 -18.66
CA GLY A 5 17.58 3.65 -18.43
C GLY A 5 16.38 4.27 -17.70
N VAL A 6 16.66 5.07 -16.67
CA VAL A 6 15.66 5.94 -16.05
C VAL A 6 15.44 7.11 -17.00
N PHE A 7 14.20 7.31 -17.44
CA PHE A 7 13.84 8.42 -18.29
C PHE A 7 13.33 9.56 -17.40
N ASN A 8 13.97 10.72 -17.50
CA ASN A 8 13.48 11.94 -16.87
C ASN A 8 12.33 12.48 -17.73
N VAL A 9 11.09 12.36 -17.25
CA VAL A 9 9.90 12.81 -17.98
C VAL A 9 9.62 14.25 -17.56
N ASN A 10 9.58 15.17 -18.53
CA ASN A 10 9.15 16.54 -18.28
C ASN A 10 7.61 16.56 -18.20
N GLU A 11 7.08 16.72 -16.98
CA GLU A 11 5.65 16.70 -16.70
C GLU A 11 4.90 17.85 -17.37
N GLU A 12 5.51 19.03 -17.53
CA GLU A 12 4.88 20.17 -18.21
C GLU A 12 4.65 19.85 -19.69
N ARG A 13 5.65 19.24 -20.34
CA ARG A 13 5.54 18.82 -21.74
C ARG A 13 4.52 17.69 -21.94
N LEU A 14 4.40 16.78 -20.97
CA LEU A 14 3.39 15.72 -21.01
C LEU A 14 1.97 16.30 -20.84
N LYS A 15 1.82 17.31 -19.98
CA LYS A 15 0.55 18.00 -19.72
C LYS A 15 0.07 18.80 -20.93
N GLU A 16 0.99 19.41 -21.68
CA GLU A 16 0.68 20.10 -22.94
C GLU A 16 0.16 19.12 -24.02
N PHE A 17 0.78 17.94 -24.14
CA PHE A 17 0.29 16.88 -25.03
C PHE A 17 -1.14 16.41 -24.67
N MET A 18 -1.43 16.28 -23.38
CA MET A 18 -2.77 15.89 -22.91
C MET A 18 -3.81 17.01 -23.08
N ALA A 19 -3.40 18.27 -22.93
CA ALA A 19 -4.28 19.42 -23.04
C ALA A 19 -4.70 19.71 -24.50
N ASN A 20 -3.78 19.53 -25.45
CA ASN A 20 -4.00 19.98 -26.83
C ASN A 20 -4.68 18.94 -27.74
N GLY A 21 -4.90 17.71 -27.26
CA GLY A 21 -5.65 16.65 -27.96
C GLY A 21 -4.99 16.21 -29.28
N THR A 22 -4.39 15.02 -29.30
CA THR A 22 -3.93 14.39 -30.55
C THR A 22 -5.10 13.86 -31.36
N ASP A 23 -5.00 13.93 -32.69
CA ASP A 23 -5.92 13.21 -33.58
C ASP A 23 -5.65 11.69 -33.56
N ALA A 24 -6.51 10.91 -34.21
CA ALA A 24 -6.42 9.45 -34.26
C ALA A 24 -5.13 8.92 -34.93
N GLU A 25 -4.36 9.79 -35.58
CA GLU A 25 -3.09 9.51 -36.25
C GLU A 25 -1.88 9.92 -35.39
N GLY A 26 -2.09 10.46 -34.19
CA GLY A 26 -1.04 10.80 -33.24
C GLY A 26 -0.21 12.04 -33.59
N THR A 27 -0.70 12.90 -34.48
CA THR A 27 0.06 14.09 -34.93
C THR A 27 -0.41 15.34 -34.16
N PRO A 28 0.49 16.08 -33.46
CA PRO A 28 0.13 17.30 -32.75
C PRO A 28 -0.29 18.41 -33.73
N LYS A 29 -1.37 19.14 -33.44
CA LYS A 29 -1.94 20.19 -34.32
C LYS A 29 -1.21 21.55 -34.29
N THR A 30 -0.04 21.66 -33.68
CA THR A 30 0.74 22.92 -33.66
C THR A 30 2.25 22.64 -33.66
N PRO A 31 3.07 23.37 -34.45
CA PRO A 31 4.49 23.05 -34.59
C PRO A 31 5.37 23.65 -33.48
N PHE A 32 6.14 22.76 -32.85
CA PHE A 32 7.52 22.88 -32.31
C PHE A 32 7.97 24.11 -31.49
N ALA A 33 8.59 23.82 -30.33
CA ALA A 33 9.87 24.43 -29.93
C ALA A 33 10.64 23.47 -29.00
N GLU A 34 11.91 23.21 -29.33
CA GLU A 34 12.85 22.39 -28.56
C GLU A 34 13.52 23.22 -27.46
N GLU A 35 13.64 22.72 -26.23
CA GLU A 35 14.76 23.12 -25.37
C GLU A 35 15.14 22.07 -24.32
N LYS A 36 16.43 22.04 -24.00
CA LYS A 36 17.23 21.01 -23.33
C LYS A 36 17.45 21.30 -21.82
N THR A 37 18.03 20.30 -21.14
CA THR A 37 18.90 20.41 -19.93
C THR A 37 18.11 20.51 -18.58
N THR A 38 18.51 20.04 -17.38
CA THR A 38 19.76 19.54 -16.75
C THR A 38 19.39 18.70 -15.49
N ARG A 39 20.40 18.10 -14.86
CA ARG A 39 20.48 17.06 -13.81
C ARG A 39 20.26 17.54 -12.35
N GLU A 40 20.39 16.56 -11.43
CA GLU A 40 20.67 16.59 -9.96
C GLU A 40 19.45 16.34 -9.05
N THR A 41 19.47 15.52 -7.98
CA THR A 41 20.55 14.97 -7.14
C THR A 41 20.04 13.79 -6.28
N ASP A 42 20.93 12.84 -5.96
CA ASP A 42 20.78 11.75 -4.97
C ASP A 42 20.65 12.26 -3.53
N ILE A 43 20.12 11.42 -2.61
CA ILE A 43 20.62 11.11 -1.24
C ILE A 43 19.73 9.99 -0.65
N PHE A 44 20.28 8.80 -0.40
CA PHE A 44 20.25 8.03 0.88
C PHE A 44 21.02 6.69 0.72
N PRO A 45 21.72 6.21 1.77
CA PRO A 45 22.85 5.29 1.65
C PRO A 45 22.45 3.81 1.63
N SER A 46 23.19 3.05 0.81
CA SER A 46 23.19 1.58 0.76
C SER A 46 24.21 1.03 1.76
N VAL A 47 23.79 0.10 2.62
CA VAL A 47 24.70 -0.73 3.44
C VAL A 47 24.51 -2.19 3.04
N ARG A 48 25.63 -2.86 2.74
CA ARG A 48 25.75 -4.28 2.40
C ARG A 48 26.23 -5.11 3.61
N GLU A 49 26.08 -6.42 3.43
CA GLU A 49 26.26 -7.58 4.31
C GLU A 49 27.61 -7.73 5.05
N ASP A 50 27.56 -8.35 6.24
CA ASP A 50 28.25 -9.59 6.64
C ASP A 50 28.69 -9.57 8.12
N ALA A 51 28.25 -10.57 8.92
CA ALA A 51 29.04 -11.26 9.96
C ALA A 51 28.16 -12.16 10.87
N ASP A 52 28.52 -13.44 10.95
CA ASP A 52 28.05 -14.46 11.87
C ASP A 52 28.14 -14.06 13.37
N LYS A 53 27.02 -14.17 14.10
CA LYS A 53 27.02 -14.51 15.54
C LYS A 53 25.61 -14.92 16.03
N PRO A 54 25.40 -16.09 16.65
CA PRO A 54 24.11 -16.45 17.21
C PRO A 54 23.88 -15.68 18.52
N LEU A 55 22.85 -14.83 18.55
CA LEU A 55 22.40 -14.13 19.75
C LEU A 55 21.52 -15.04 20.62
N PRO A 56 21.56 -14.88 21.96
CA PRO A 56 20.93 -15.81 22.89
C PRO A 56 19.41 -15.66 22.85
N VAL A 57 18.74 -16.80 22.70
CA VAL A 57 17.29 -16.95 22.80
C VAL A 57 16.86 -16.62 24.23
N SER A 58 16.40 -15.40 24.47
CA SER A 58 15.62 -15.07 25.66
C SER A 58 14.17 -15.47 25.41
N ARG A 59 13.81 -16.67 25.88
CA ARG A 59 12.41 -17.10 26.02
C ARG A 59 11.84 -16.42 27.25
N GLU A 60 11.04 -15.39 27.06
CA GLU A 60 10.09 -14.95 28.09
C GLU A 60 8.69 -15.52 27.75
N PRO A 61 8.06 -16.27 28.67
CA PRO A 61 6.80 -16.95 28.43
C PRO A 61 5.63 -16.17 29.04
N ALA A 62 4.78 -15.55 28.23
CA ALA A 62 3.42 -15.20 28.63
C ALA A 62 2.59 -14.86 27.40
N GLY A 63 1.72 -15.78 26.96
CA GLY A 63 0.84 -15.48 25.84
C GLY A 63 -0.16 -16.57 25.57
N SER A 64 -1.34 -16.45 26.20
CA SER A 64 -2.65 -17.01 25.81
C SER A 64 -2.61 -18.34 25.06
N GLY A 65 -3.00 -19.41 25.76
CA GLY A 65 -2.99 -20.82 25.34
C GLY A 65 -3.96 -21.19 24.21
N THR A 66 -4.05 -20.40 23.15
CA THR A 66 -4.65 -20.82 21.89
C THR A 66 -3.58 -21.49 21.03
N SER A 67 -3.77 -22.79 20.76
CA SER A 67 -2.91 -23.53 19.85
C SER A 67 -2.90 -22.86 18.47
N LEU A 68 -1.78 -22.97 17.73
CA LEU A 68 -1.64 -22.39 16.39
C LEU A 68 -2.83 -22.71 15.46
N PRO A 69 -3.42 -23.93 15.46
CA PRO A 69 -4.64 -24.22 14.70
C PRO A 69 -5.84 -23.33 15.05
N LYS A 70 -6.05 -23.02 16.33
CA LYS A 70 -7.15 -22.14 16.78
C LYS A 70 -6.94 -20.71 16.28
N LYS A 71 -5.71 -20.21 16.36
CA LYS A 71 -5.35 -18.86 15.85
C LYS A 71 -5.57 -18.76 14.33
N ILE A 72 -5.24 -19.80 13.58
CA ILE A 72 -5.49 -19.85 12.12
C ILE A 72 -6.99 -19.82 11.82
N GLN A 73 -7.79 -20.56 12.58
CA GLN A 73 -9.25 -20.56 12.42
C GLN A 73 -9.85 -19.19 12.71
N GLU A 74 -9.40 -18.54 13.79
CA GLU A 74 -9.83 -17.19 14.16
C GLU A 74 -9.43 -16.15 13.10
N TYR A 75 -8.19 -16.20 12.61
CA TYR A 75 -7.74 -15.33 11.51
C TYR A 75 -8.61 -15.49 10.26
N ARG A 76 -8.91 -16.74 9.87
CA ARG A 76 -9.78 -17.03 8.73
C ARG A 76 -11.18 -16.45 8.93
N LYS A 77 -11.75 -16.64 10.12
CA LYS A 77 -13.08 -16.13 10.46
C LYS A 77 -13.14 -14.60 10.37
N ASN A 78 -12.13 -13.92 10.88
CA ASN A 78 -12.15 -12.46 11.00
C ASN A 78 -11.79 -11.76 9.69
N PHE A 79 -10.81 -12.28 8.93
CA PHE A 79 -10.22 -11.54 7.81
C PHE A 79 -10.43 -12.17 6.43
N LEU A 80 -10.75 -13.47 6.36
CA LEU A 80 -10.88 -14.18 5.08
C LEU A 80 -12.34 -14.48 4.70
N ASN A 81 -13.29 -13.78 5.32
CA ASN A 81 -14.69 -13.81 4.91
C ASN A 81 -14.94 -12.83 3.76
N ARG A 82 -15.35 -13.32 2.59
CA ARG A 82 -15.62 -12.46 1.44
C ARG A 82 -17.01 -11.82 1.56
N LYS A 83 -17.06 -10.57 2.03
CA LYS A 83 -18.26 -9.74 1.99
C LYS A 83 -18.37 -9.01 0.63
N ILE A 84 -19.56 -9.01 0.04
CA ILE A 84 -19.83 -8.22 -1.17
C ILE A 84 -20.37 -6.86 -0.71
N ALA A 85 -19.50 -5.86 -0.61
CA ALA A 85 -19.95 -4.49 -0.36
C ALA A 85 -20.49 -3.85 -1.65
N VAL A 86 -21.69 -3.29 -1.56
CA VAL A 86 -22.42 -2.65 -2.67
C VAL A 86 -21.96 -1.20 -2.88
N HIS A 87 -21.44 -0.55 -1.84
CA HIS A 87 -21.01 0.85 -1.87
C HIS A 87 -19.56 0.94 -1.40
N ARG A 88 -18.66 1.37 -2.30
CA ARG A 88 -17.23 1.47 -2.03
C ARG A 88 -16.66 2.79 -2.51
N LYS A 89 -15.62 3.25 -1.83
CA LYS A 89 -14.77 4.38 -2.25
C LYS A 89 -13.37 3.84 -2.54
N GLN A 90 -12.71 4.42 -3.54
CA GLN A 90 -11.35 4.04 -3.90
C GLN A 90 -10.36 4.71 -2.95
N THR A 91 -9.39 3.93 -2.45
CA THR A 91 -8.31 4.41 -1.59
C THR A 91 -6.98 3.89 -2.13
N TYR A 92 -5.94 4.73 -2.05
CA TYR A 92 -4.59 4.33 -2.44
C TYR A 92 -3.94 3.51 -1.32
N ILE A 93 -3.20 2.47 -1.71
CA ILE A 93 -2.30 1.73 -0.83
C ILE A 93 -0.93 1.63 -1.49
N CYS A 94 0.12 1.46 -0.69
CA CYS A 94 1.46 1.36 -1.24
C CYS A 94 1.64 0.11 -2.11
N TYR A 95 2.47 0.24 -3.16
CA TYR A 95 2.68 -0.80 -4.17
C TYR A 95 3.16 -2.12 -3.55
N ASP A 96 4.12 -2.08 -2.63
CA ASP A 96 4.69 -3.29 -2.03
C ASP A 96 3.67 -4.04 -1.18
N THR A 97 2.81 -3.34 -0.45
CA THR A 97 1.71 -3.95 0.32
C THR A 97 0.70 -4.60 -0.62
N TYR A 98 0.26 -3.87 -1.66
CA TYR A 98 -0.66 -4.43 -2.66
C TYR A 98 -0.06 -5.70 -3.28
N ARG A 99 1.19 -5.62 -3.74
CA ARG A 99 1.90 -6.74 -4.39
C ARG A 99 2.02 -7.94 -3.47
N ARG A 100 2.32 -7.73 -2.18
CA ARG A 100 2.39 -8.81 -1.18
C ARG A 100 1.03 -9.46 -1.01
N LEU A 101 -0.03 -8.67 -0.82
CA LEU A 101 -1.40 -9.17 -0.61
C LEU A 101 -1.93 -9.93 -1.84
N ALA A 102 -1.75 -9.38 -3.04
CA ALA A 102 -2.19 -9.98 -4.29
C ALA A 102 -1.54 -11.36 -4.54
N ARG A 103 -0.33 -11.59 -4.01
CA ARG A 103 0.36 -12.89 -4.10
C ARG A 103 -0.14 -13.91 -3.08
N ILE A 104 -0.45 -13.49 -1.86
CA ILE A 104 -0.78 -14.43 -0.76
C ILE A 104 -2.27 -14.76 -0.69
N LEU A 105 -3.16 -13.80 -0.96
CA LEU A 105 -4.60 -13.99 -0.75
C LEU A 105 -5.20 -15.14 -1.57
N PRO A 106 -4.85 -15.32 -2.87
CA PRO A 106 -5.33 -16.47 -3.64
C PRO A 106 -4.93 -17.84 -3.07
N LEU A 107 -3.86 -17.90 -2.28
CA LEU A 107 -3.39 -19.14 -1.64
C LEU A 107 -4.11 -19.41 -0.30
N LEU A 108 -4.71 -18.38 0.30
CA LEU A 108 -5.35 -18.46 1.61
C LEU A 108 -6.85 -18.71 1.52
N SER A 109 -7.52 -18.14 0.52
CA SER A 109 -8.95 -18.30 0.29
C SER A 109 -9.31 -18.06 -1.18
N ASP A 110 -10.17 -18.91 -1.72
CA ASP A 110 -10.69 -18.74 -3.07
C ASP A 110 -11.54 -17.47 -3.19
N GLY A 111 -11.42 -16.77 -4.32
CA GLY A 111 -12.13 -15.53 -4.62
C GLY A 111 -11.84 -14.33 -3.71
N MET A 112 -10.89 -14.43 -2.78
CA MET A 112 -10.50 -13.33 -1.90
C MET A 112 -9.67 -12.29 -2.68
N THR A 113 -10.13 -11.05 -2.70
CA THR A 113 -9.45 -9.94 -3.38
C THR A 113 -8.78 -9.00 -2.39
N VAL A 114 -7.77 -8.27 -2.83
CA VAL A 114 -7.09 -7.27 -1.98
C VAL A 114 -8.08 -6.26 -1.38
N PRO A 115 -9.02 -5.66 -2.15
CA PRO A 115 -10.00 -4.74 -1.57
C PRO A 115 -10.90 -5.39 -0.53
N ALA A 116 -11.43 -6.60 -0.78
CA ALA A 116 -12.30 -7.28 0.17
C ALA A 116 -11.57 -7.67 1.46
N PHE A 117 -10.30 -8.08 1.38
CA PHE A 117 -9.48 -8.34 2.54
C PHE A 117 -9.23 -7.05 3.36
N LEU A 118 -8.92 -5.95 2.69
CA LEU A 118 -8.71 -4.66 3.36
C LEU A 118 -10.00 -4.15 4.01
N ASP A 119 -11.16 -4.31 3.37
CA ASP A 119 -12.47 -4.01 3.98
C ASP A 119 -12.59 -4.73 5.33
N ASN A 120 -12.27 -6.03 5.40
CA ASN A 120 -12.33 -6.79 6.67
C ASN A 120 -11.31 -6.33 7.72
N VAL A 121 -10.08 -6.01 7.30
CA VAL A 121 -9.04 -5.52 8.22
C VAL A 121 -9.45 -4.18 8.82
N LEU A 122 -10.01 -3.29 8.01
CA LEU A 122 -10.49 -1.98 8.45
C LEU A 122 -11.72 -2.12 9.36
N ASP A 123 -12.71 -2.93 8.97
CA ASP A 123 -13.87 -3.26 9.81
C ASP A 123 -13.43 -3.73 11.20
N HIS A 124 -12.53 -4.72 11.25
CA HIS A 124 -12.04 -5.26 12.51
C HIS A 124 -11.22 -4.27 13.31
N HIS A 125 -10.41 -3.43 12.66
CA HIS A 125 -9.64 -2.40 13.34
C HIS A 125 -10.56 -1.38 14.02
N LEU A 126 -11.61 -0.94 13.31
CA LEU A 126 -12.60 -0.02 13.87
C LEU A 126 -13.37 -0.65 15.02
N GLU A 127 -13.74 -1.93 14.92
CA GLU A 127 -14.42 -2.66 16.00
C GLU A 127 -13.53 -2.82 17.25
N VAL A 128 -12.26 -3.19 17.07
CA VAL A 128 -11.34 -3.42 18.20
C VAL A 128 -11.00 -2.13 18.95
N TYR A 129 -10.90 -1.01 18.24
CA TYR A 129 -10.46 0.28 18.80
C TYR A 129 -11.57 1.33 18.89
N GLU A 130 -12.84 0.94 18.78
CA GLU A 130 -14.00 1.85 18.77
C GLU A 130 -13.96 2.81 19.96
N LYS A 131 -13.75 2.29 21.18
CA LYS A 131 -13.76 3.07 22.42
C LYS A 131 -12.62 4.08 22.49
N GLU A 132 -11.41 3.67 22.09
CA GLU A 132 -10.24 4.53 22.07
C GLU A 132 -10.39 5.64 21.03
N LEU A 133 -10.95 5.31 19.86
CA LEU A 133 -11.25 6.29 18.81
C LEU A 133 -12.29 7.31 19.28
N ASP A 134 -13.37 6.85 19.89
CA ASP A 134 -14.43 7.71 20.43
C ASP A 134 -13.90 8.67 21.51
N GLU A 135 -13.06 8.16 22.41
CA GLU A 135 -12.46 8.98 23.46
C GLU A 135 -11.52 10.05 22.90
N MET A 136 -10.72 9.72 21.87
CA MET A 136 -9.89 10.71 21.18
C MET A 136 -10.73 11.79 20.49
N VAL A 137 -11.86 11.42 19.89
CA VAL A 137 -12.81 12.39 19.29
C VAL A 137 -13.39 13.30 20.36
N ARG A 138 -13.84 12.74 21.50
CA ARG A 138 -14.38 13.52 22.63
C ARG A 138 -13.38 14.52 23.20
N LEU A 139 -12.11 14.12 23.36
CA LEU A 139 -11.07 15.02 23.87
C LEU A 139 -10.70 16.13 22.88
N SER A 140 -10.66 15.82 21.58
CA SER A 140 -10.35 16.81 20.54
C SER A 140 -11.41 17.92 20.44
N THR A 141 -12.67 17.59 20.68
CA THR A 141 -13.78 18.55 20.66
C THR A 141 -13.84 19.43 21.91
N GLN A 142 -13.39 18.93 23.07
CA GLN A 142 -13.34 19.71 24.32
C GLN A 142 -12.20 20.72 24.37
N ASN A 143 -11.06 20.39 23.77
CA ASN A 143 -9.88 21.27 23.73
C ASN A 143 -9.97 22.39 22.68
N SER A 144 -11.06 22.45 21.91
CA SER A 144 -11.25 23.45 20.85
C SER A 144 -12.11 24.65 21.28
N HIS A 145 -12.38 24.79 22.59
CA HIS A 145 -13.06 25.91 23.24
C HIS A 145 -12.12 26.60 24.25
#